data_AF-A0A968KGZ6-F1
#
_entry.id   AF-A0A968KGZ6-F1
#
_cell.length_a   1.000
_cell.length_b   1.000
_cell.length_c   1.000
_cell.angle_alpha   90.00
_cell.angle_beta   90.00
_cell.angle_gamma   90.00
#
_symmetry.space_group_name_H-M   'P 1'
#
loop_
_entity.id
_entity.type
_entity.pdbx_description
1 polymer ?
#
loop_
_entity_poly.entity_id
_entity_poly.type
_entity_poly.pdbx_seq_one_letter_code
_entity_poly.pdbx_strand_id
1 'polypeptide(L)'
;MADFGRGRGQFEVLRFRLEEGEVKDFYKVIPVSIRMRGSFWDTLDFVDSMQNLLQLVNFSDLSMGMRRVPIAQTGGGGGAVQTNLLYTDFVASTYAYIEDSENKGGKG
;
A
#
# COMPACT_ATOMS: atom_id res chain seq x y z
N MET A 1 -7.41 4.70 -18.69
CA MET A 1 -7.96 3.72 -17.72
C MET A 1 -6.78 3.22 -16.92
N ALA A 2 -6.74 3.49 -15.61
CA ALA A 2 -5.65 3.03 -14.74
C ALA A 2 -5.77 1.51 -14.56
N ASP A 3 -4.77 0.78 -15.05
CA ASP A 3 -4.71 -0.68 -15.08
C ASP A 3 -4.08 -1.20 -13.78
N PHE A 4 -4.76 -0.96 -12.65
CA PHE A 4 -4.23 -1.34 -11.33
C PHE A 4 -4.12 -2.86 -11.22
N GLY A 5 -2.88 -3.36 -11.20
CA GLY A 5 -2.57 -4.77 -11.02
C GLY A 5 -2.30 -5.58 -12.30
N ARG A 6 -2.03 -4.96 -13.46
CA ARG A 6 -1.30 -5.64 -14.54
C ARG A 6 0.20 -5.65 -14.21
N GLY A 7 0.80 -6.84 -14.16
CA GLY A 7 2.19 -7.03 -13.72
C GLY A 7 2.36 -7.91 -12.48
N ARG A 8 1.35 -8.73 -12.12
CA ARG A 8 1.30 -9.65 -10.95
C ARG A 8 2.46 -10.64 -10.77
N GLY A 9 3.54 -10.51 -11.53
CA GLY A 9 4.80 -11.25 -11.35
C GLY A 9 5.99 -10.42 -10.89
N GLN A 10 5.86 -9.09 -10.76
CA GLN A 10 6.99 -8.20 -10.42
C GLN A 10 7.14 -7.94 -8.91
N PHE A 11 6.03 -7.79 -8.19
CA PHE A 11 6.02 -7.66 -6.73
C PHE A 11 4.89 -8.47 -6.11
N GLU A 12 5.01 -8.72 -4.81
CA GLU A 12 4.03 -9.44 -4.02
C GLU A 12 3.58 -8.60 -2.83
N VAL A 13 2.27 -8.49 -2.65
CA VAL A 13 1.67 -7.88 -1.45
C VAL A 13 1.60 -8.93 -0.36
N LEU A 14 2.41 -8.75 0.69
CA LEU A 14 2.51 -9.65 1.84
C LEU A 14 1.54 -9.28 2.97
N ARG A 15 1.16 -8.01 3.04
CA ARG A 15 0.17 -7.52 4.01
C ARG A 15 -0.68 -6.47 3.34
N PHE A 16 -1.98 -6.60 3.54
CA PHE A 16 -2.97 -5.57 3.24
C PHE A 16 -3.95 -5.58 4.40
N ARG A 17 -3.88 -4.58 5.27
CA ARG A 17 -4.69 -4.52 6.49
C ARG A 17 -5.33 -3.16 6.62
N LEU A 18 -6.67 -3.15 6.64
CA LEU A 18 -7.44 -1.99 7.06
C LEU A 18 -7.21 -1.78 8.55
N GLU A 19 -6.74 -0.60 8.93
CA GLU A 19 -6.57 -0.23 10.33
C GLU A 19 -7.80 0.55 10.82
N GLU A 20 -7.87 0.80 12.13
CA GLU A 20 -8.94 1.63 12.70
C GLU A 20 -8.89 3.03 12.09
N GLY A 21 -10.02 3.45 11.52
CA GLY A 21 -10.16 4.76 10.91
C GLY A 21 -10.25 5.86 11.95
N GLU A 22 -9.88 7.08 11.55
CA GLU A 22 -9.99 8.25 12.40
C GLU A 22 -11.15 9.14 11.92
N VAL A 23 -12.06 9.48 12.82
CA VAL A 23 -13.15 10.43 12.54
C VAL A 23 -12.66 11.84 12.87
N LYS A 24 -12.61 12.71 11.87
CA LYS A 24 -12.36 14.15 12.01
C LYS A 24 -13.69 14.92 11.94
N ASP A 25 -13.62 16.24 12.00
CA ASP A 25 -14.82 17.09 12.07
C ASP A 25 -15.75 16.95 10.85
N PHE A 26 -15.18 16.85 9.65
CA PHE A 26 -15.92 16.79 8.38
C PHE A 26 -15.62 15.56 7.52
N TYR A 27 -14.67 14.73 7.93
CA TYR A 27 -14.23 13.59 7.14
C TYR A 27 -13.71 12.43 8.01
N LYS A 28 -13.64 11.24 7.42
CA LYS A 28 -13.01 10.06 8.00
C LYS A 28 -11.73 9.75 7.26
N VAL A 29 -10.67 9.44 7.99
CA VAL A 29 -9.44 8.86 7.45
C VAL A 29 -9.59 7.34 7.47
N ILE A 30 -9.30 6.70 6.33
CA ILE A 30 -9.37 5.25 6.15
C ILE A 30 -7.95 4.76 5.83
N PRO A 31 -7.15 4.41 6.87
CA PRO A 31 -5.78 3.96 6.71
C PRO A 31 -5.69 2.47 6.35
N VAL A 32 -4.80 2.15 5.42
CA VAL A 32 -4.48 0.78 5.01
C VAL A 32 -2.97 0.56 5.15
N SER A 33 -2.60 -0.33 6.07
CA SER A 33 -1.22 -0.81 6.21
C SER A 33 -0.90 -1.81 5.11
N ILE A 34 0.15 -1.51 4.33
CA ILE A 34 0.58 -2.35 3.20
C ILE A 34 2.04 -2.76 3.41
N ARG A 35 2.31 -4.05 3.21
CA ARG A 35 3.66 -4.58 3.04
C ARG A 35 3.76 -5.25 1.70
N MET A 36 4.78 -4.91 0.93
CA MET A 36 5.12 -5.60 -0.30
C MET A 36 6.57 -6.06 -0.30
N ARG A 37 6.86 -7.04 -1.15
CA ARG A 37 8.23 -7.40 -1.52
C ARG A 37 8.41 -7.38 -3.03
N GLY A 38 9.57 -6.93 -3.47
CA GLY A 38 9.92 -6.80 -4.89
C GLY A 38 11.28 -6.13 -5.06
N SER A 39 11.47 -5.50 -6.20
CA SER A 39 12.55 -4.54 -6.45
C SER A 39 12.14 -3.12 -6.03
N PHE A 40 13.11 -2.21 -6.04
CA PHE A 40 12.86 -0.80 -5.82
C PHE A 40 11.94 -0.19 -6.88
N TRP A 41 12.11 -0.59 -8.15
CA TRP A 41 11.29 -0.10 -9.26
C TRP A 41 9.82 -0.50 -9.10
N ASP A 42 9.58 -1.72 -8.65
CA ASP A 42 8.20 -2.18 -8.41
C ASP A 42 7.50 -1.36 -7.31
N THR A 43 8.26 -0.87 -6.32
CA THR A 43 7.72 0.05 -5.30
C THR A 43 7.34 1.40 -5.91
N LEU A 44 8.18 1.95 -6.79
CA LEU A 44 7.88 3.22 -7.47
C LEU A 44 6.68 3.10 -8.41
N ASP A 45 6.62 2.03 -9.20
CA ASP A 45 5.51 1.77 -10.13
C ASP A 45 4.19 1.60 -9.37
N PHE A 46 4.22 0.96 -8.19
CA PHE A 46 3.04 0.88 -7.33
C PHE A 46 2.57 2.24 -6.85
N VAL A 47 3.49 3.08 -6.35
CA VAL A 47 3.16 4.41 -5.84
C VAL A 47 2.61 5.30 -6.96
N ASP A 48 3.25 5.28 -8.14
CA ASP A 48 2.79 6.01 -9.33
C ASP A 48 1.38 5.56 -9.74
N SER A 49 1.13 4.25 -9.80
CA SER A 49 -0.19 3.69 -10.12
C SER A 49 -1.29 4.17 -9.16
N MET A 50 -0.98 4.25 -7.87
CA MET A 50 -1.94 4.69 -6.86
C MET A 50 -2.16 6.21 -6.86
N GLN A 51 -1.12 7.00 -7.13
CA GLN A 51 -1.25 8.46 -7.25
C GLN A 51 -2.07 8.86 -8.47
N ASN A 52 -2.10 8.02 -9.51
CA ASN A 52 -2.90 8.23 -10.71
C ASN A 52 -4.39 7.85 -10.56
N LEU A 53 -4.85 7.47 -9.36
CA LEU A 53 -6.26 7.22 -9.09
C LEU A 53 -7.03 8.55 -8.99
N LEU A 54 -8.29 8.55 -9.46
CA LEU A 54 -9.24 9.67 -9.26
C LEU A 54 -9.79 9.70 -7.82
N GLN A 55 -8.93 9.42 -6.85
CA GLN A 55 -9.24 9.40 -5.42
C GLN A 55 -8.07 10.02 -4.66
N LEU A 56 -8.36 10.73 -3.57
CA LEU A 56 -7.32 11.24 -2.69
C LEU A 56 -6.68 10.09 -1.93
N VAL A 57 -5.40 9.86 -2.18
CA VAL A 57 -4.57 8.87 -1.50
C VAL A 57 -3.34 9.56 -0.92
N ASN A 58 -3.14 9.41 0.38
CA ASN A 58 -1.93 9.87 1.07
C ASN A 58 -1.06 8.67 1.45
N PHE A 59 0.25 8.81 1.35
CA PHE A 59 1.22 7.79 1.76
C PHE A 59 2.00 8.29 2.98
N SER A 60 2.02 7.50 4.05
CA SER A 60 2.82 7.78 5.24
C SER A 60 3.63 6.56 5.68
N ASP A 61 4.55 6.79 6.60
CA ASP A 61 5.31 5.73 7.29
C ASP A 61 6.07 4.79 6.34
N LEU A 62 6.57 5.33 5.23
CA LEU A 62 7.35 4.58 4.26
C LEU A 62 8.65 4.07 4.91
N SER A 63 8.82 2.76 4.90
CA SER A 63 10.04 2.08 5.34
C SER A 63 10.45 1.04 4.31
N MET A 64 11.75 1.00 4.01
CA MET A 64 12.32 0.08 3.04
C MET A 64 13.48 -0.69 3.68
N GLY A 65 13.48 -2.01 3.51
CA GLY A 65 14.52 -2.88 4.06
C GLY A 65 14.79 -4.07 3.16
N MET A 66 16.06 -4.26 2.81
CA MET A 66 16.49 -5.42 2.04
C MET A 66 16.59 -6.63 2.96
N ARG A 67 15.99 -7.76 2.57
CA ARG A 67 16.02 -9.01 3.34
C ARG A 67 16.48 -10.16 2.47
N ARG A 68 17.37 -10.97 3.03
CA ARG A 68 17.78 -12.22 2.41
C ARG A 68 16.73 -13.28 2.67
N VAL A 69 16.14 -13.84 1.62
CA VAL A 69 15.10 -14.86 1.72
C VAL A 69 15.35 -16.05 0.80
N PRO A 70 15.00 -17.27 1.24
CA PRO A 70 15.00 -18.43 0.37
C PRO A 70 13.87 -18.34 -0.65
N ILE A 71 14.20 -18.49 -1.93
CA ILE A 71 13.23 -18.69 -3.01
C ILE A 71 13.41 -20.08 -3.61
N ALA A 72 12.30 -20.75 -3.92
CA ALA A 72 12.33 -22.03 -4.61
C ALA A 72 12.84 -21.82 -6.05
N GLN A 73 13.80 -22.64 -6.49
CA GLN A 73 14.15 -22.69 -7.91
C GLN A 73 13.04 -23.41 -8.67
N THR A 74 12.51 -22.77 -9.72
CA THR A 74 11.58 -23.41 -10.65
C THR A 74 12.38 -24.23 -11.65
N GLY A 75 12.50 -25.54 -11.42
CA GLY A 75 13.23 -26.47 -12.28
C GLY A 75 13.83 -27.62 -11.48
N GLY A 76 13.29 -28.82 -11.65
CA GLY A 76 13.47 -29.98 -10.77
C GLY A 76 14.91 -30.27 -10.32
N GLY A 77 15.14 -30.18 -9.01
CA GLY A 77 16.32 -30.73 -8.32
C GLY A 77 17.06 -29.77 -7.39
N GLY A 78 16.84 -28.46 -7.47
CA GLY A 78 17.62 -27.46 -6.73
C GLY A 78 17.01 -27.01 -5.41
N GLY A 79 17.79 -27.05 -4.33
CA GLY A 79 17.44 -26.46 -3.03
C GLY A 79 17.17 -24.94 -3.12
N ALA A 80 16.61 -24.37 -2.05
CA ALA A 80 16.26 -22.96 -2.03
C ALA A 80 17.49 -22.06 -2.24
N VAL A 81 17.39 -21.10 -3.17
CA VAL A 81 18.43 -20.09 -3.39
C VAL A 81 18.12 -18.88 -2.52
N GLN A 82 19.13 -18.40 -1.81
CA GLN A 82 19.01 -17.15 -1.06
C GLN A 82 19.11 -15.96 -2.02
N THR A 83 18.07 -15.14 -2.06
CA THR A 83 18.04 -13.88 -2.81
C THR A 83 17.82 -12.70 -1.88
N ASN A 84 18.22 -11.50 -2.31
CA ASN A 84 17.91 -10.26 -1.60
C ASN A 84 16.66 -9.63 -2.23
N LEU A 85 15.59 -9.51 -1.46
CA LEU A 85 14.38 -8.79 -1.89
C LEU A 85 14.20 -7.53 -1.05
N LEU A 86 13.72 -6.47 -1.69
CA LEU A 86 13.30 -5.27 -0.97
C LEU A 86 11.93 -5.53 -0.35
N TYR A 87 11.81 -5.24 0.93
CA TYR A 87 10.53 -5.17 1.63
C TYR A 87 10.19 -3.71 1.82
N THR A 88 9.00 -3.32 1.38
CA THR A 88 8.48 -1.97 1.52
C THR A 88 7.24 -2.03 2.40
N ASP A 89 7.26 -1.27 3.48
CA ASP A 89 6.14 -1.03 4.39
C ASP A 89 5.69 0.42 4.22
N PHE A 90 4.39 0.67 4.16
CA PHE A 90 3.81 2.02 4.19
C PHE A 90 2.33 1.96 4.59
N VAL A 91 1.76 3.11 4.93
CA VAL A 91 0.33 3.30 5.13
C VAL A 91 -0.23 4.12 3.98
N ALA A 92 -1.22 3.59 3.28
CA ALA A 92 -2.01 4.33 2.30
C ALA A 92 -3.34 4.75 2.93
N SER A 93 -3.61 6.06 2.99
CA SER A 93 -4.83 6.61 3.58
C SER A 93 -5.72 7.21 2.51
N THR A 94 -7.00 6.89 2.54
CA THR A 94 -8.03 7.59 1.76
C THR A 94 -9.04 8.27 2.69
N TYR A 95 -9.94 9.05 2.12
CA TYR A 95 -10.77 10.00 2.85
C TYR A 95 -12.21 9.93 2.39
N ALA A 96 -13.15 9.98 3.34
CA ALA A 96 -14.58 10.02 3.07
C ALA A 96 -15.22 11.19 3.81
N TYR A 97 -16.06 11.96 3.12
CA TYR A 97 -16.84 13.03 3.74
C TYR A 97 -17.86 12.47 4.74
N ILE A 98 -18.12 13.22 5.81
CA ILE A 98 -19.18 12.92 6.78
C ILE A 98 -20.39 13.78 6.43
N GLU A 99 -21.47 13.14 5.99
CA GLU A 99 -22.75 13.80 5.72
C GLU A 99 -23.24 14.56 6.97
N ASP A 100 -23.87 15.72 6.74
CA ASP A 100 -24.36 16.65 7.75
C ASP A 100 -23.31 17.23 8.72
N SER A 101 -22.02 17.08 8.44
CA SER A 101 -20.96 17.69 9.26
C SER A 101 -21.04 19.23 9.28
N GLU A 102 -21.49 19.86 8.20
CA GLU A 102 -21.73 21.31 8.10
C GLU A 102 -22.79 21.82 9.09
N ASN A 103 -23.78 21.00 9.45
CA ASN A 103 -24.87 21.37 10.35
C ASN A 103 -24.45 21.36 11.83
N LYS A 104 -23.25 20.86 12.15
CA LYS A 104 -22.76 20.78 13.54
C LYS A 104 -22.12 22.08 14.05
N GLY A 105 -21.76 23.01 13.16
CA GLY A 105 -21.15 24.30 13.52
C GLY A 105 -22.16 25.41 13.88
N GLY A 106 -23.47 25.17 13.79
CA GLY A 106 -24.53 26.19 13.88
C GLY A 106 -25.05 26.52 15.29
N LYS A 107 -24.35 26.17 16.37
CA LYS A 107 -24.73 26.57 17.74
C LYS A 107 -23.51 26.96 18.56
N GLY A 108 -23.15 28.24 18.47
CA GLY A 108 -22.28 28.97 19.39
C GLY A 108 -22.83 30.37 19.58
#